data_AF-A0A955E4W9-F1
#
_entry.id   AF-A0A955E4W9-F1
#
_cell.length_a   1.000
_cell.length_b   1.000
_cell.length_c   1.000
_cell.angle_alpha   90.00
_cell.angle_beta   90.00
_cell.angle_gamma   90.00
#
_symmetry.space_group_name_H-M   'P 1'
#
loop_
_entity.id
_entity.type
_entity.pdbx_description
1 polymer ?
#
loop_
_entity_poly.entity_id
_entity_poly.type
_entity_poly.pdbx_seq_one_letter_code
_entity_poly.pdbx_strand_id
1 'polypeptide(L)'
;MTLILVFGVLLAIFGVWGVVKAVRGRPVSDHPHCRSCRFDLHGLELTRDSKCPECGHITPPDTRYVLSGLRKRRPVLLLVSLLMLLIGLSGVAWPKLSTIPAIKNIDWYASSPEWMLLWLESTGNMKALQELHDRLIPGEVSDEGLQTLVERAFKHQADTRTPWDQRWGDVLCYAFFSEKMKDQDAIRYMEKAVVFEFDVHAEIGLEDTQLGYWVRESNAERGMSSTDFRFEWNRRTGNTGFGDELDSPYQLAIVVNTPKIIGNDTRINGGWMLSNSYDPDRGGWWIPYKRRSSASGSSLWIDPAKTGDAFEIQLDYAYTVYKGPKEVLHREFSPRVKIRRVADPVYAAVLTDPAVLTPLAEGLTISSMQIPTELEIASEHENIRSGSQSVLEIESRLGSDHQLLGDLWLRSGGEEILFKPIAIELKAAVHYGIQPPSDFNTDQSWLDYFSEHQEFFDRVIAEEQLDVVYRPDPSRAAMDPRIRSVVASPILFRDVPIDLLVPQPVAYSRGIPRWAMVRKNTPEVGVSYTLEEYEAMRRPGGVAGELLVEE
;
A
#
# COMPACT_ATOMS: atom_id res chain seq x y z
N MET A 1 -16.26 -28.21 11.22
CA MET A 1 -15.64 -28.64 12.50
C MET A 1 -16.29 -29.93 13.04
N THR A 2 -17.61 -30.01 13.16
CA THR A 2 -18.33 -31.21 13.68
C THR A 2 -17.99 -32.51 12.93
N LEU A 3 -17.88 -32.45 11.61
CA LEU A 3 -17.55 -33.63 10.79
C LEU A 3 -16.14 -34.17 11.06
N ILE A 4 -15.15 -33.28 11.27
CA ILE A 4 -13.76 -33.67 11.61
C ILE A 4 -13.72 -34.34 12.99
N LEU A 5 -14.49 -33.82 13.95
CA LEU A 5 -14.59 -34.41 15.30
C LEU A 5 -15.23 -35.81 15.25
N VAL A 6 -16.36 -35.96 14.56
CA VAL A 6 -17.02 -37.26 14.41
C VAL A 6 -16.10 -38.28 13.75
N PHE A 7 -15.43 -37.87 12.66
CA PHE A 7 -14.49 -38.74 11.95
C PHE A 7 -13.28 -39.11 12.82
N GLY A 8 -12.71 -38.16 13.56
CA GLY A 8 -11.62 -38.39 14.50
C GLY A 8 -11.99 -39.36 15.64
N VAL A 9 -13.19 -39.21 16.22
CA VAL A 9 -13.70 -40.13 17.25
C VAL A 9 -13.89 -41.54 16.68
N LEU A 10 -14.48 -41.68 15.50
CA LEU A 10 -14.66 -42.98 14.85
C LEU A 10 -13.30 -43.65 14.59
N LEU A 11 -12.33 -42.92 14.03
CA LEU A 11 -10.97 -43.41 13.83
C LEU A 11 -10.31 -43.87 15.13
N ALA A 12 -10.47 -43.11 16.22
CA ALA A 12 -9.94 -43.48 17.52
C ALA A 12 -10.60 -44.76 18.06
N ILE A 13 -11.93 -44.91 17.95
CA ILE A 13 -12.65 -46.11 18.37
C ILE A 13 -12.17 -47.33 17.57
N PHE A 14 -12.07 -47.23 16.24
CA PHE A 14 -11.54 -48.30 15.40
C PHE A 14 -10.08 -48.62 15.70
N GLY A 15 -9.26 -47.61 16.00
CA GLY A 15 -7.88 -47.75 16.44
C GLY A 15 -7.77 -48.55 17.75
N VAL A 16 -8.54 -48.17 18.78
CA VAL A 16 -8.58 -48.91 20.07
C VAL A 16 -9.04 -50.35 19.85
N TRP A 17 -10.13 -50.55 19.09
CA TRP A 17 -10.64 -51.88 18.79
C TRP A 17 -9.61 -52.74 18.06
N GLY A 18 -8.92 -52.16 17.08
CA GLY A 18 -7.85 -52.81 16.32
C GLY A 18 -6.65 -53.17 17.18
N VAL A 19 -6.20 -52.28 18.08
CA VAL A 19 -5.13 -52.55 19.05
C VAL A 19 -5.52 -53.72 19.96
N VAL A 20 -6.74 -53.72 20.50
CA VAL A 20 -7.25 -54.81 21.35
C VAL A 20 -7.26 -56.14 20.57
N LYS A 21 -7.73 -56.15 19.33
CA LYS A 21 -7.72 -57.35 18.48
C LYS A 21 -6.30 -57.81 18.12
N ALA A 22 -5.38 -56.88 17.86
CA ALA A 22 -4.00 -57.17 17.50
C ALA A 22 -3.20 -57.77 18.67
N VAL A 23 -3.36 -57.22 19.88
CA VAL A 23 -2.73 -57.71 21.12
C VAL A 23 -3.34 -59.04 21.56
N ARG A 24 -4.67 -59.17 21.46
CA ARG A 24 -5.37 -60.43 21.79
C ARG A 24 -4.93 -61.59 20.89
N GLY A 25 -4.49 -61.29 19.66
CA GLY A 25 -4.01 -62.25 18.68
C GLY A 25 -5.13 -63.07 18.03
N ARG A 26 -4.81 -63.77 16.92
CA ARG A 26 -5.71 -64.76 16.31
C ARG A 26 -5.44 -66.13 16.96
N PRO A 27 -6.45 -66.91 17.36
CA PRO A 27 -6.25 -68.32 17.66
C PRO A 27 -5.69 -69.02 16.41
N VAL A 28 -4.60 -69.76 16.57
CA VAL A 28 -3.93 -70.50 15.48
C VAL A 28 -4.05 -72.01 15.69
N SER A 29 -4.16 -72.46 16.94
CA SER A 29 -4.41 -73.84 17.30
C SER A 29 -5.21 -73.86 18.60
N ASP A 30 -6.13 -74.82 18.76
CA ASP A 30 -6.91 -75.07 19.98
C ASP A 30 -6.36 -76.27 20.78
N HIS A 31 -5.22 -76.83 20.37
CA HIS A 31 -4.59 -77.93 21.08
C HIS A 31 -3.99 -77.49 22.43
N PRO A 32 -3.91 -78.40 23.42
CA PRO A 32 -3.20 -78.14 24.66
C PRO A 32 -1.70 -78.07 24.41
N HIS A 33 -1.04 -76.97 24.78
CA HIS A 33 0.41 -76.84 24.68
C HIS A 33 1.06 -76.70 26.06
N CYS A 34 2.28 -77.20 26.24
CA CYS A 34 3.03 -76.97 27.47
C CYS A 34 3.32 -75.47 27.63
N ARG A 35 2.99 -74.87 28.77
CA ARG A 35 3.20 -73.42 29.01
C ARG A 35 4.68 -73.01 29.00
N SER A 36 5.58 -73.93 29.36
CA SER A 36 7.03 -73.65 29.47
C SER A 36 7.71 -73.63 28.10
N CYS A 37 7.65 -74.73 27.35
CA CYS A 37 8.35 -74.86 26.06
C CYS A 37 7.45 -74.73 24.83
N ARG A 38 6.12 -74.67 24.99
CA ARG A 38 5.11 -74.63 23.91
C ARG A 38 5.00 -75.89 23.06
N PHE A 39 5.46 -77.03 23.55
CA PHE A 39 5.24 -78.33 22.88
C PHE A 39 3.75 -78.68 22.82
N ASP A 40 3.29 -79.22 21.69
CA ASP A 40 1.90 -79.67 21.51
C ASP A 40 1.67 -80.98 22.28
N LEU A 41 0.78 -80.95 23.28
CA LEU A 41 0.43 -82.10 24.12
C LEU A 41 -0.74 -82.91 23.52
N HIS A 42 -1.25 -82.53 22.35
CA HIS A 42 -2.31 -83.26 21.67
C HIS A 42 -1.86 -84.70 21.38
N GLY A 43 -2.67 -85.67 21.79
CA GLY A 43 -2.38 -87.10 21.66
C GLY A 43 -1.57 -87.71 22.80
N LEU A 44 -1.17 -86.93 23.81
CA LEU A 44 -0.62 -87.47 25.06
C LEU A 44 -1.74 -87.69 26.09
N GLU A 45 -1.75 -88.86 26.73
CA GLU A 45 -2.61 -89.10 27.90
C GLU A 45 -2.08 -88.30 29.10
N LEU A 46 -2.76 -87.20 29.42
CA LEU A 46 -2.39 -86.32 30.53
C LEU A 46 -2.97 -86.87 31.84
N THR A 47 -2.14 -87.58 32.60
CA THR A 47 -2.41 -88.00 33.99
C THR A 47 -1.82 -87.00 34.99
N ARG A 48 -2.07 -87.19 36.29
CA ARG A 48 -1.55 -86.29 37.35
C ARG A 48 -0.01 -86.22 37.38
N ASP A 49 0.67 -87.28 36.92
CA ASP A 49 2.13 -87.39 36.92
C ASP A 49 2.76 -87.19 35.53
N SER A 50 1.96 -86.81 34.52
CA SER A 50 2.45 -86.59 33.16
C SER A 50 3.47 -85.44 33.12
N LYS A 51 4.63 -85.70 32.51
CA LYS A 51 5.68 -84.72 32.26
C LYS A 51 5.72 -84.35 30.78
N CYS A 52 5.97 -83.08 30.48
CA CYS A 52 6.21 -82.65 29.12
C CYS A 52 7.46 -83.35 28.55
N PRO A 53 7.38 -83.99 27.37
CA PRO A 53 8.51 -84.74 26.81
C PRO A 53 9.72 -83.85 26.45
N GLU A 54 9.49 -82.58 26.10
CA GLU A 54 10.57 -81.64 25.77
C GLU A 54 11.28 -81.05 26.99
N CYS A 55 10.55 -80.46 27.95
CA CYS A 55 11.16 -79.71 29.05
C CYS A 55 11.09 -80.41 30.42
N GLY A 56 10.47 -81.59 30.50
CA GLY A 56 10.34 -82.38 31.73
C GLY A 56 9.42 -81.79 32.80
N HIS A 57 8.80 -80.63 32.57
CA HIS A 57 7.91 -79.99 33.53
C HIS A 57 6.63 -80.82 33.72
N ILE A 58 6.14 -80.94 34.96
CA ILE A 58 4.90 -81.67 35.27
C ILE A 58 3.72 -80.86 34.71
N THR A 59 2.87 -81.51 33.90
CA THR A 59 1.73 -80.89 33.21
C THR A 59 0.45 -81.67 33.53
N PRO A 60 -0.11 -81.53 34.75
CA PRO A 60 -1.37 -82.19 35.08
C PRO A 60 -2.53 -81.57 34.27
N PRO A 61 -3.57 -82.35 33.93
CA PRO A 61 -4.76 -81.83 33.27
C PRO A 61 -5.42 -80.72 34.09
N ASP A 62 -6.06 -79.76 33.41
CA ASP A 62 -6.78 -78.60 33.98
C ASP A 62 -5.95 -77.69 34.90
N THR A 63 -4.62 -77.69 34.74
CA THR A 63 -3.74 -76.79 35.49
C THR A 63 -3.30 -75.59 34.67
N ARG A 64 -2.83 -74.54 35.38
CA ARG A 64 -2.18 -73.36 34.80
C ARG A 64 -0.95 -73.66 33.94
N TYR A 65 -0.46 -74.91 33.92
CA TYR A 65 0.72 -75.36 33.18
C TYR A 65 0.40 -75.83 31.76
N VAL A 66 -0.89 -76.06 31.45
CA VAL A 66 -1.37 -76.33 30.09
C VAL A 66 -1.96 -75.04 29.53
N LEU A 67 -1.39 -74.57 28.41
CA LEU A 67 -1.91 -73.44 27.66
C LEU A 67 -2.92 -73.96 26.63
N SER A 68 -4.21 -73.72 26.89
CA SER A 68 -5.28 -74.02 25.94
C SER A 68 -5.29 -72.99 24.81
N GLY A 69 -4.72 -73.39 23.68
CA GLY A 69 -4.69 -72.64 22.43
C GLY A 69 -3.52 -71.66 22.27
N LEU A 70 -2.86 -71.72 21.11
CA LEU A 70 -1.82 -70.76 20.72
C LEU A 70 -2.43 -69.57 19.99
N ARG A 71 -1.99 -68.36 20.35
CA ARG A 71 -2.38 -67.13 19.66
C ARG A 71 -1.18 -66.48 18.99
N LYS A 72 -1.31 -66.17 17.69
CA LYS A 72 -0.30 -65.41 16.94
C LYS A 72 -0.67 -63.94 16.96
N ARG A 73 0.23 -63.11 17.49
CA ARG A 73 0.12 -61.65 17.44
C ARG A 73 0.15 -61.19 15.98
N ARG A 74 -0.57 -60.11 15.68
CA ARG A 74 -0.63 -59.50 14.34
C ARG A 74 0.09 -58.15 14.37
N PRO A 75 1.44 -58.09 14.21
CA PRO A 75 2.20 -56.85 14.38
C PRO A 75 1.80 -55.77 13.35
N VAL A 76 1.45 -56.16 12.12
CA VAL A 76 0.96 -55.22 11.10
C VAL A 76 -0.37 -54.59 11.50
N LEU A 77 -1.32 -55.39 12.00
CA LEU A 77 -2.59 -54.87 12.49
C LEU A 77 -2.38 -53.93 13.68
N LEU A 78 -1.42 -54.25 14.57
CA LEU A 78 -1.07 -53.40 15.70
C LEU A 78 -0.56 -52.04 15.21
N LEU A 79 0.36 -52.02 14.24
CA LEU A 79 0.92 -50.78 13.67
C LEU A 79 -0.16 -49.91 13.02
N VAL A 80 -0.99 -50.51 12.15
CA VAL A 80 -2.09 -49.78 11.47
C VAL A 80 -3.09 -49.22 12.49
N SER A 81 -3.45 -50.02 13.50
CA SER A 81 -4.40 -49.59 14.53
C SER A 81 -3.82 -48.48 15.42
N LEU A 82 -2.51 -48.52 15.70
CA LEU A 82 -1.81 -47.48 16.43
C LEU A 82 -1.76 -46.16 15.64
N LEU A 83 -1.48 -46.23 14.33
CA LEU A 83 -1.50 -45.06 13.45
C LEU A 83 -2.90 -44.45 13.34
N MET A 84 -3.93 -45.29 13.14
CA MET A 84 -5.33 -44.83 13.14
C MET A 84 -5.72 -44.19 14.47
N LEU A 85 -5.28 -44.77 15.60
CA LEU A 85 -5.51 -44.20 16.92
C LEU A 85 -4.83 -42.85 17.07
N LEU A 86 -3.56 -42.70 16.66
CA LEU A 86 -2.83 -41.44 16.72
C LEU A 86 -3.49 -40.35 15.86
N ILE A 87 -3.94 -40.68 14.64
CA ILE A 87 -4.66 -39.74 13.76
C ILE A 87 -6.04 -39.38 14.34
N GLY A 88 -6.75 -40.35 14.90
CA GLY A 88 -8.04 -40.11 15.55
C GLY A 88 -7.89 -39.20 16.77
N LEU A 89 -6.91 -39.49 17.64
CA LEU A 89 -6.63 -38.69 18.83
C LEU A 89 -6.14 -37.28 18.48
N SER A 90 -5.32 -37.11 17.44
CA SER A 90 -4.89 -35.78 17.01
C SER A 90 -6.08 -34.95 16.50
N GLY A 91 -7.00 -35.55 15.73
CA GLY A 91 -8.22 -34.87 15.28
C GLY A 91 -9.17 -34.46 16.42
N VAL A 92 -9.28 -35.27 17.47
CA VAL A 92 -10.10 -34.96 18.66
C VAL A 92 -9.43 -33.92 19.55
N ALA A 93 -8.11 -33.97 19.70
CA ALA A 93 -7.36 -33.04 20.52
C ALA A 93 -7.16 -31.67 19.83
N TRP A 94 -7.24 -31.62 18.49
CA TRP A 94 -6.92 -30.44 17.70
C TRP A 94 -7.68 -29.18 18.14
N PRO A 95 -9.01 -29.18 18.36
CA PRO A 95 -9.72 -27.96 18.77
C PRO A 95 -9.26 -27.39 20.11
N LYS A 96 -8.79 -28.24 21.04
CA LYS A 96 -8.22 -27.79 22.32
C LYS A 96 -6.78 -27.32 22.12
N LEU A 97 -5.96 -28.08 21.39
CA LEU A 97 -4.58 -27.71 21.06
C LEU A 97 -4.52 -26.38 20.30
N SER A 98 -5.42 -26.15 19.35
CA SER A 98 -5.50 -24.91 18.57
C SER A 98 -5.93 -23.71 19.39
N THR A 99 -6.37 -23.88 20.65
CA THR A 99 -6.64 -22.74 21.56
C THR A 99 -5.44 -22.34 22.40
N ILE A 100 -4.41 -23.19 22.48
CA ILE A 100 -3.20 -22.90 23.25
C ILE A 100 -2.43 -21.78 22.55
N PRO A 101 -2.15 -20.63 23.21
CA PRO A 101 -1.46 -19.50 22.60
C PRO A 101 -0.14 -19.87 21.94
N ALA A 102 0.63 -20.77 22.57
CA ALA A 102 1.90 -21.26 22.03
C ALA A 102 1.76 -21.98 20.68
N ILE A 103 0.61 -22.59 20.37
CA ILE A 103 0.35 -23.25 19.08
C ILE A 103 -0.29 -22.27 18.09
N LYS A 104 -1.16 -21.38 18.58
CA LYS A 104 -1.77 -20.31 17.77
C LYS A 104 -0.75 -19.35 17.18
N ASN A 105 0.34 -19.12 17.90
CA ASN A 105 1.38 -18.18 17.50
C ASN A 105 2.52 -18.83 16.70
N ILE A 106 2.45 -20.14 16.42
CA ILE A 106 3.39 -20.76 15.48
C ILE A 106 2.96 -20.33 14.09
N ASP A 107 3.72 -19.40 13.51
CA ASP A 107 3.58 -19.10 12.11
C ASP A 107 4.27 -20.20 11.28
N TRP A 108 3.46 -21.19 10.88
CA TRP A 108 3.93 -22.28 10.05
C TRP A 108 4.42 -21.77 8.69
N TYR A 109 3.91 -20.63 8.19
CA TYR A 109 4.37 -20.04 6.94
C TYR A 109 5.81 -19.52 7.11
N ALA A 110 6.09 -18.83 8.22
CA ALA A 110 7.44 -18.33 8.54
C ALA A 110 8.54 -19.42 8.55
N SER A 111 8.19 -20.66 8.91
CA SER A 111 9.13 -21.80 8.92
C SER A 111 9.02 -22.71 7.69
N SER A 112 8.08 -22.43 6.78
CA SER A 112 7.84 -23.24 5.60
C SER A 112 8.98 -23.08 4.58
N PRO A 113 9.41 -24.17 3.93
CA PRO A 113 10.34 -24.07 2.80
C PRO A 113 9.66 -23.37 1.62
N GLU A 114 10.44 -22.64 0.84
CA GLU A 114 9.96 -21.82 -0.29
C GLU A 114 9.09 -22.59 -1.29
N TRP A 115 9.50 -23.80 -1.70
CA TRP A 115 8.72 -24.62 -2.64
C TRP A 115 7.29 -24.90 -2.15
N MET A 116 7.10 -25.04 -0.84
CA MET A 116 5.79 -25.29 -0.24
C MET A 116 4.96 -24.00 -0.22
N LEU A 117 5.59 -22.87 0.04
CA LEU A 117 4.93 -21.56 -0.04
C LEU A 117 4.52 -21.25 -1.48
N LEU A 118 5.38 -21.48 -2.48
CA LEU A 118 5.05 -21.33 -3.89
C LEU A 118 3.91 -22.27 -4.31
N TRP A 119 3.89 -23.50 -3.80
CA TRP A 119 2.77 -24.41 -4.04
C TRP A 119 1.47 -23.91 -3.40
N LEU A 120 1.49 -23.52 -2.12
CA LEU A 120 0.32 -22.99 -1.41
C LEU A 120 -0.21 -21.71 -2.08
N GLU A 121 0.67 -20.77 -2.44
CA GLU A 121 0.30 -19.55 -3.15
C GLU A 121 -0.41 -19.89 -4.46
N SER A 122 0.09 -20.86 -5.24
CA SER A 122 -0.54 -21.27 -6.51
C SER A 122 -1.97 -21.80 -6.38
N THR A 123 -2.39 -22.19 -5.16
CA THR A 123 -3.76 -22.59 -4.83
C THR A 123 -4.67 -21.42 -4.42
N GLY A 124 -4.16 -20.19 -4.46
CA GLY A 124 -4.84 -18.97 -4.02
C GLY A 124 -4.66 -18.65 -2.53
N ASN A 125 -3.64 -19.21 -1.86
CA ASN A 125 -3.42 -18.96 -0.43
C ASN A 125 -2.72 -17.61 -0.20
N MET A 126 -3.49 -16.60 0.19
CA MET A 126 -2.99 -15.22 0.41
C MET A 126 -1.98 -15.08 1.55
N LYS A 127 -1.94 -16.02 2.51
CA LYS A 127 -0.92 -16.01 3.58
C LYS A 127 0.43 -16.51 3.07
N ALA A 128 0.42 -17.48 2.16
CA ALA A 128 1.65 -17.91 1.50
C ALA A 128 2.23 -16.80 0.62
N LEU A 129 1.38 -16.04 -0.09
CA LEU A 129 1.84 -14.86 -0.83
C LEU A 129 2.41 -13.78 0.12
N GLN A 130 1.78 -13.54 1.28
CA GLN A 130 2.32 -12.61 2.28
C GLN A 130 3.71 -13.02 2.74
N GLU A 131 3.87 -14.28 3.13
CA GLU A 131 5.16 -14.79 3.59
C GLU A 131 6.24 -14.71 2.51
N LEU A 132 5.90 -15.07 1.26
CA LEU A 132 6.82 -14.92 0.13
C LEU A 132 7.22 -13.46 -0.08
N HIS A 133 6.26 -12.53 0.06
CA HIS A 133 6.48 -11.10 -0.03
C HIS A 133 7.38 -10.58 1.10
N ASP A 134 7.15 -11.01 2.34
CA ASP A 134 7.97 -10.64 3.50
C ASP A 134 9.42 -11.12 3.35
N ARG A 135 9.63 -12.24 2.66
CA ARG A 135 10.96 -12.79 2.31
C ARG A 135 11.65 -12.10 1.14
N LEU A 136 10.94 -11.34 0.29
CA LEU A 136 11.55 -10.63 -0.83
C LEU A 136 12.56 -9.61 -0.32
N ILE A 137 12.16 -8.74 0.61
CA ILE A 137 12.98 -7.62 1.10
C ILE A 137 14.34 -8.09 1.64
N PRO A 138 14.43 -9.10 2.54
CA PRO A 138 15.72 -9.63 2.98
C PRO A 138 16.46 -10.48 1.92
N GLY A 139 15.86 -10.73 0.75
CA GLY A 139 16.46 -11.52 -0.32
C GLY A 139 16.49 -13.02 -0.03
N GLU A 140 15.53 -13.51 0.76
CA GLU A 140 15.44 -14.91 1.17
C GLU A 140 14.72 -15.80 0.15
N VAL A 141 14.09 -15.19 -0.86
CA VAL A 141 13.49 -15.91 -2.00
C VAL A 141 14.57 -16.21 -3.03
N SER A 142 14.68 -17.49 -3.40
CA SER A 142 15.59 -17.94 -4.46
C SER A 142 15.29 -17.26 -5.81
N ASP A 143 16.28 -17.14 -6.69
CA ASP A 143 16.08 -16.51 -8.00
C ASP A 143 15.06 -17.28 -8.86
N GLU A 144 15.01 -18.61 -8.73
CA GLU A 144 14.02 -19.47 -9.38
C GLU A 144 12.60 -19.23 -8.83
N GLY A 145 12.48 -19.09 -7.51
CA GLY A 145 11.21 -18.75 -6.86
C GLY A 145 10.72 -17.36 -7.23
N LEU A 146 11.63 -16.39 -7.28
CA LEU A 146 11.32 -15.03 -7.71
C LEU A 146 10.84 -15.01 -9.16
N GLN A 147 11.53 -15.70 -10.07
CA GLN A 147 11.09 -15.81 -11.47
C GLN A 147 9.71 -16.46 -11.57
N THR A 148 9.44 -17.50 -10.76
CA THR A 148 8.12 -18.12 -10.68
C THR A 148 7.06 -17.11 -10.23
N LEU A 149 7.36 -16.27 -9.24
CA LEU A 149 6.47 -15.21 -8.76
C LEU A 149 6.26 -14.12 -9.80
N VAL A 150 7.30 -13.69 -10.53
CA VAL A 150 7.21 -12.71 -11.62
C VAL A 150 6.27 -13.21 -12.72
N GLU A 151 6.42 -14.47 -13.15
CA GLU A 151 5.55 -15.07 -14.17
C GLU A 151 4.08 -15.12 -13.72
N ARG A 152 3.84 -15.44 -12.44
CA ARG A 152 2.49 -15.44 -11.86
C ARG A 152 1.93 -14.04 -11.70
N ALA A 153 2.75 -13.07 -11.28
CA ALA A 153 2.36 -11.68 -11.18
C ALA A 153 1.89 -11.13 -12.54
N PHE A 154 2.61 -11.43 -13.62
CA PHE A 154 2.18 -11.06 -14.97
C PHE A 154 0.88 -11.74 -15.42
N LYS A 155 0.66 -13.00 -15.02
CA LYS A 155 -0.60 -13.71 -15.28
C LYS A 155 -1.76 -13.05 -14.53
N HIS A 156 -1.57 -12.69 -13.27
CA HIS A 156 -2.55 -11.93 -12.47
C HIS A 156 -2.80 -10.54 -13.04
N GLN A 157 -1.76 -9.85 -13.50
CA GLN A 157 -1.87 -8.53 -14.12
C GLN A 157 -2.75 -8.59 -15.38
N ALA A 158 -2.64 -9.67 -16.15
CA ALA A 158 -3.43 -9.90 -17.36
C ALA A 158 -4.89 -10.33 -17.10
N ASP A 159 -5.23 -10.92 -15.94
CA ASP A 159 -6.61 -11.37 -15.67
C ASP A 159 -7.48 -10.25 -15.07
N THR A 160 -8.18 -9.52 -15.94
CA THR A 160 -9.03 -8.38 -15.58
C THR A 160 -10.20 -8.71 -14.65
N ARG A 161 -10.48 -10.00 -14.40
CA ARG A 161 -11.61 -10.46 -13.57
C ARG A 161 -11.26 -10.62 -12.10
N THR A 162 -9.97 -10.77 -11.78
CA THR A 162 -9.49 -10.89 -10.39
C THR A 162 -9.06 -9.51 -9.88
N PRO A 163 -9.50 -9.07 -8.68
CA PRO A 163 -8.99 -7.84 -8.07
C PRO A 163 -7.46 -7.85 -7.96
N TRP A 164 -6.82 -6.72 -8.19
CA TRP A 164 -5.37 -6.60 -8.08
C TRP A 164 -4.94 -6.62 -6.61
N ASP A 165 -4.01 -7.50 -6.25
CA ASP A 165 -3.34 -7.49 -4.96
C ASP A 165 -2.00 -6.77 -5.11
N GLN A 166 -1.78 -5.70 -4.35
CA GLN A 166 -0.58 -4.85 -4.45
C GLN A 166 0.72 -5.62 -4.23
N ARG A 167 0.69 -6.75 -3.51
CA ARG A 167 1.87 -7.60 -3.29
C ARG A 167 2.41 -8.20 -4.59
N TRP A 168 1.56 -8.39 -5.60
CA TRP A 168 2.04 -8.77 -6.94
C TRP A 168 2.81 -7.65 -7.62
N GLY A 169 2.45 -6.39 -7.38
CA GLY A 169 3.23 -5.25 -7.84
C GLY A 169 4.55 -5.15 -7.10
N ASP A 170 4.57 -5.46 -5.80
CA ASP A 170 5.81 -5.51 -5.01
C ASP A 170 6.78 -6.57 -5.50
N VAL A 171 6.30 -7.76 -5.90
CA VAL A 171 7.11 -8.80 -6.55
C VAL A 171 7.77 -8.26 -7.82
N LEU A 172 7.00 -7.64 -8.70
CA LEU A 172 7.50 -7.11 -9.98
C LEU A 172 8.48 -5.95 -9.75
N CYS A 173 8.14 -5.04 -8.85
CA CYS A 173 8.98 -3.93 -8.41
C CYS A 173 10.31 -4.42 -7.85
N TYR A 174 10.28 -5.38 -6.92
CA TYR A 174 11.48 -6.00 -6.37
C TYR A 174 12.36 -6.62 -7.45
N ALA A 175 11.79 -7.47 -8.30
CA ALA A 175 12.55 -8.15 -9.35
C ALA A 175 13.17 -7.15 -10.34
N PHE A 176 12.46 -6.06 -10.65
CA PHE A 176 12.94 -5.00 -11.52
C PHE A 176 14.10 -4.23 -10.90
N PHE A 177 13.97 -3.77 -9.66
CA PHE A 177 15.00 -2.97 -8.98
C PHE A 177 16.17 -3.78 -8.44
N SER A 178 16.02 -5.09 -8.24
CA SER A 178 17.13 -5.98 -7.87
C SER A 178 17.89 -6.53 -9.09
N GLU A 179 17.57 -6.07 -10.30
CA GLU A 179 18.13 -6.57 -11.58
C GLU A 179 17.93 -8.08 -11.80
N LYS A 180 17.02 -8.71 -11.07
CA LYS A 180 16.71 -10.14 -11.18
C LYS A 180 15.65 -10.43 -12.24
N MET A 181 14.96 -9.42 -12.74
CA MET A 181 14.01 -9.53 -13.83
C MET A 181 14.73 -9.63 -15.18
N LYS A 182 14.37 -10.62 -16.00
CA LYS A 182 14.87 -10.75 -17.37
C LYS A 182 14.51 -9.50 -18.18
N ASP A 183 15.37 -9.10 -19.12
CA ASP A 183 15.16 -7.89 -19.94
C ASP A 183 13.79 -7.87 -20.66
N GLN A 184 13.34 -9.01 -21.17
CA GLN A 184 12.02 -9.14 -21.81
C GLN A 184 10.86 -8.93 -20.81
N ASP A 185 11.02 -9.44 -19.59
CA ASP A 185 10.06 -9.27 -18.50
C ASP A 185 10.08 -7.81 -18.00
N ALA A 186 11.24 -7.17 -17.93
CA ALA A 186 11.38 -5.76 -17.56
C ALA A 186 10.70 -4.84 -18.58
N ILE A 187 10.90 -5.09 -19.88
CA ILE A 187 10.18 -4.39 -20.95
C ILE A 187 8.67 -4.59 -20.79
N ARG A 188 8.21 -5.84 -20.61
CA ARG A 188 6.80 -6.15 -20.42
C ARG A 188 6.21 -5.50 -19.17
N TYR A 189 6.99 -5.40 -18.09
CA TYR A 189 6.62 -4.71 -16.87
C TYR A 189 6.43 -3.23 -17.18
N MET A 190 7.41 -2.56 -17.79
CA MET A 190 7.32 -1.14 -18.14
C MET A 190 6.14 -0.85 -19.08
N GLU A 191 5.90 -1.69 -20.09
CA GLU A 191 4.76 -1.56 -21.01
C GLU A 191 3.40 -1.59 -20.31
N LYS A 192 3.31 -2.31 -19.20
CA LYS A 192 2.06 -2.50 -18.47
C LYS A 192 1.95 -1.67 -17.21
N ALA A 193 3.05 -1.29 -16.59
CA ALA A 193 3.07 -0.52 -15.35
C ALA A 193 2.89 0.96 -15.63
N VAL A 194 3.49 1.46 -16.72
CA VAL A 194 3.45 2.86 -17.13
C VAL A 194 2.31 3.05 -18.13
N VAL A 195 1.21 3.64 -17.67
CA VAL A 195 0.09 4.03 -18.53
C VAL A 195 0.07 5.54 -18.59
N PHE A 196 0.10 6.09 -19.80
CA PHE A 196 -0.10 7.52 -19.97
C PHE A 196 -1.56 7.77 -20.32
N GLU A 197 -2.21 8.60 -19.53
CA GLU A 197 -3.55 9.05 -19.83
C GLU A 197 -3.51 10.52 -20.21
N PHE A 198 -4.21 10.82 -21.30
CA PHE A 198 -4.38 12.17 -21.80
C PHE A 198 -5.77 12.64 -21.37
N ASP A 199 -5.79 13.45 -20.32
CA ASP A 199 -7.00 14.06 -19.81
C ASP A 199 -7.17 15.44 -20.46
N VAL A 200 -8.30 15.63 -21.12
CA VAL A 200 -8.69 16.90 -21.70
C VAL A 200 -10.19 17.00 -21.64
N HIS A 201 -10.68 18.22 -21.50
CA HIS A 201 -12.10 18.46 -21.51
C HIS A 201 -12.71 18.21 -22.90
N ALA A 202 -13.80 17.44 -22.97
CA ALA A 202 -14.47 17.16 -24.25
C ALA A 202 -15.36 18.31 -24.76
N GLU A 203 -15.70 19.31 -23.93
CA GLU A 203 -16.68 20.36 -24.25
C GLU A 203 -16.26 21.75 -23.76
N ILE A 204 -15.68 22.63 -24.59
CA ILE A 204 -15.28 24.00 -24.20
C ILE A 204 -16.36 25.06 -24.42
N GLY A 205 -16.22 26.22 -23.79
CA GLY A 205 -17.03 27.40 -24.04
C GLY A 205 -16.89 27.88 -25.48
N LEU A 206 -17.97 28.46 -26.03
CA LEU A 206 -17.96 29.06 -27.38
C LEU A 206 -16.79 30.05 -27.54
N GLU A 207 -16.56 30.88 -26.53
CA GLU A 207 -15.55 31.94 -26.54
C GLU A 207 -14.20 31.52 -25.93
N ASP A 208 -14.04 30.27 -25.52
CA ASP A 208 -12.80 29.82 -24.88
C ASP A 208 -11.64 29.86 -25.88
N THR A 209 -10.59 30.58 -25.50
CA THR A 209 -9.35 30.71 -26.28
C THR A 209 -8.22 29.84 -25.74
N GLN A 210 -8.45 29.13 -24.64
CA GLN A 210 -7.50 28.21 -24.02
C GLN A 210 -8.19 26.89 -23.71
N LEU A 211 -7.47 25.79 -23.92
CA LEU A 211 -7.87 24.44 -23.53
C LEU A 211 -6.81 23.84 -22.61
N GLY A 212 -7.17 23.65 -21.35
CA GLY A 212 -6.36 22.89 -20.40
C GLY A 212 -6.30 21.42 -20.80
N TYR A 213 -5.11 20.84 -20.78
CA TYR A 213 -4.89 19.42 -20.95
C TYR A 213 -3.84 18.92 -19.96
N TRP A 214 -3.93 17.64 -19.64
CA TRP A 214 -3.06 16.97 -18.71
C TRP A 214 -2.57 15.65 -19.31
N VAL A 215 -1.27 15.42 -19.18
CA VAL A 215 -0.70 14.10 -19.40
C VAL A 215 -0.35 13.57 -18.04
N ARG A 216 -0.99 12.47 -17.64
CA ARG A 216 -0.66 11.78 -16.40
C ARG A 216 0.03 10.48 -16.73
N GLU A 217 1.15 10.25 -16.07
CA GLU A 217 1.59 8.89 -15.80
C GLU A 217 0.63 8.33 -14.75
N SER A 218 -0.35 7.54 -15.18
CA SER A 218 -1.09 6.68 -14.28
C SER A 218 -0.32 5.36 -14.15
N ASN A 219 -0.24 4.87 -12.93
CA ASN A 219 0.09 3.46 -12.79
C ASN A 219 -1.08 2.70 -13.37
N ALA A 220 -0.83 1.68 -14.18
CA ALA A 220 -1.88 0.71 -14.42
C ALA A 220 -2.41 0.27 -13.06
N GLU A 221 -3.73 0.33 -12.87
CA GLU A 221 -4.40 -0.18 -11.66
C GLU A 221 -3.88 -1.58 -11.28
N ARG A 222 -3.38 -2.31 -12.28
CA ARG A 222 -2.68 -3.59 -12.21
C ARG A 222 -1.20 -3.41 -12.52
N GLY A 223 -0.37 -3.42 -11.48
CA GLY A 223 1.08 -3.20 -11.57
C GLY A 223 1.62 -2.42 -10.38
N MET A 224 0.73 -1.78 -9.61
CA MET A 224 1.09 -1.00 -8.43
C MET A 224 1.69 -1.86 -7.31
N SER A 225 2.88 -1.43 -6.88
CA SER A 225 3.54 -1.80 -5.62
C SER A 225 2.98 -0.97 -4.46
N SER A 226 2.96 -1.54 -3.25
CA SER A 226 2.57 -0.84 -2.03
C SER A 226 3.61 0.21 -1.63
N THR A 227 3.15 1.32 -1.05
CA THR A 227 4.05 2.39 -0.57
C THR A 227 4.97 1.88 0.54
N ASP A 228 4.44 1.02 1.40
CA ASP A 228 5.16 0.50 2.57
C ASP A 228 6.32 -0.39 2.15
N PHE A 229 6.14 -1.24 1.14
CA PHE A 229 7.21 -2.08 0.60
C PHE A 229 8.39 -1.23 0.10
N ARG A 230 8.11 -0.16 -0.64
CA ARG A 230 9.15 0.74 -1.18
C ARG A 230 9.90 1.46 -0.08
N PHE A 231 9.17 1.95 0.93
CA PHE A 231 9.76 2.62 2.08
C PHE A 231 10.70 1.66 2.83
N GLU A 232 10.24 0.44 3.08
CA GLU A 232 11.06 -0.58 3.74
C GLU A 232 12.26 -1.01 2.91
N TRP A 233 12.09 -1.17 1.59
CA TRP A 233 13.18 -1.45 0.67
C TRP A 233 14.26 -0.37 0.72
N ASN A 234 13.88 0.91 0.55
CA ASN A 234 14.79 2.06 0.60
C ASN A 234 15.52 2.14 1.95
N ARG A 235 14.78 1.93 3.04
CA ARG A 235 15.36 1.91 4.39
C ARG A 235 16.43 0.83 4.55
N ARG A 236 16.21 -0.36 4.01
CA ARG A 236 17.16 -1.48 4.12
C ARG A 236 18.34 -1.38 3.16
N THR A 237 18.15 -0.84 1.96
CA THR A 237 19.24 -0.62 0.99
C THR A 237 20.09 0.59 1.32
N GLY A 238 19.76 1.34 2.38
CA GLY A 238 20.48 2.55 2.78
C GLY A 238 20.19 3.75 1.88
N ASN A 239 19.16 3.65 1.04
CA ASN A 239 18.75 4.70 0.14
C ASN A 239 17.85 5.68 0.91
N THR A 240 18.47 6.71 1.50
CA THR A 240 17.78 7.68 2.37
C THR A 240 17.03 8.77 1.60
N GLY A 241 17.02 8.72 0.27
CA GLY A 241 16.23 9.63 -0.55
C GLY A 241 14.73 9.39 -0.32
N PHE A 242 14.06 10.32 0.36
CA PHE A 242 12.59 10.32 0.52
C PHE A 242 11.85 10.57 -0.82
N GLY A 243 12.57 10.60 -1.94
CA GLY A 243 12.05 10.58 -3.29
C GLY A 243 13.11 10.08 -4.25
N ASP A 244 12.67 9.28 -5.21
CA ASP A 244 13.05 9.40 -6.63
C ASP A 244 14.26 8.65 -7.18
N GLU A 245 15.20 8.15 -6.38
CA GLU A 245 16.45 7.58 -6.93
C GLU A 245 16.63 6.10 -6.56
N LEU A 246 15.81 5.20 -7.11
CA LEU A 246 16.18 3.79 -7.15
C LEU A 246 17.17 3.57 -8.29
N ASP A 247 18.38 3.10 -7.98
CA ASP A 247 19.36 2.54 -8.94
C ASP A 247 18.68 1.43 -9.73
N SER A 248 18.11 1.80 -10.88
CA SER A 248 17.64 0.87 -11.89
C SER A 248 18.61 0.96 -13.07
N PRO A 249 18.99 -0.18 -13.67
CA PRO A 249 19.74 -0.15 -14.92
C PRO A 249 18.89 0.40 -16.07
N TYR A 250 17.57 0.59 -15.85
CA TYR A 250 16.63 1.12 -16.81
C TYR A 250 16.34 2.60 -16.59
N GLN A 251 16.30 3.37 -17.68
CA GLN A 251 15.94 4.79 -17.69
C GLN A 251 14.70 4.98 -18.56
N LEU A 252 13.75 5.79 -18.12
CA LEU A 252 12.54 6.11 -18.88
C LEU A 252 12.66 7.56 -19.36
N ALA A 253 12.72 7.76 -20.66
CA ALA A 253 12.57 9.06 -21.28
C ALA A 253 11.16 9.18 -21.85
N ILE A 254 10.44 10.25 -21.51
CA ILE A 254 9.12 10.53 -22.05
C ILE A 254 9.25 11.82 -22.85
N VAL A 255 8.82 11.79 -24.11
CA VAL A 255 8.77 12.94 -25.00
C VAL A 255 7.29 13.22 -25.27
N VAL A 256 6.76 14.26 -24.64
CA VAL A 256 5.40 14.73 -24.90
C VAL A 256 5.49 15.88 -25.90
N ASN A 257 5.00 15.67 -27.12
CA ASN A 257 4.90 16.77 -28.08
C ASN A 257 3.71 17.65 -27.73
N THR A 258 3.77 18.93 -28.12
CA THR A 258 2.62 19.82 -28.02
C THR A 258 1.42 19.23 -28.78
N PRO A 259 0.21 19.19 -28.19
CA PRO A 259 -0.98 18.76 -28.88
C PRO A 259 -1.22 19.57 -30.17
N LYS A 260 -1.74 18.90 -31.20
CA LYS A 260 -2.06 19.50 -32.49
C LYS A 260 -3.56 19.45 -32.74
N ILE A 261 -4.11 20.50 -33.34
CA ILE A 261 -5.49 20.52 -33.82
C ILE A 261 -5.51 19.89 -35.22
N ILE A 262 -6.25 18.79 -35.39
CA ILE A 262 -6.33 18.08 -36.66
C ILE A 262 -6.95 18.98 -37.74
N GLY A 263 -6.27 19.09 -38.88
CA GLY A 263 -6.70 19.94 -39.99
C GLY A 263 -6.29 21.41 -39.88
N ASN A 264 -5.53 21.79 -38.84
CA ASN A 264 -4.97 23.13 -38.71
C ASN A 264 -3.43 23.05 -38.63
N ASP A 265 -2.74 23.54 -39.68
CA ASP A 265 -1.28 23.46 -39.81
C ASP A 265 -0.52 24.43 -38.87
N THR A 266 -1.22 25.33 -38.16
CA THR A 266 -0.55 26.17 -37.17
C THR A 266 -0.04 25.31 -36.02
N ARG A 267 1.27 25.08 -36.00
CA ARG A 267 1.98 24.68 -34.78
C ARG A 267 1.74 25.78 -33.74
N ILE A 268 0.94 25.46 -32.74
CA ILE A 268 0.68 26.36 -31.63
C ILE A 268 1.96 26.40 -30.80
N ASN A 269 2.38 27.60 -30.39
CA ASN A 269 3.47 27.79 -29.43
C ASN A 269 3.04 27.20 -28.08
N GLY A 270 3.15 25.89 -27.92
CA GLY A 270 3.03 25.24 -26.62
C GLY A 270 4.29 25.48 -25.82
N GLY A 271 4.13 25.77 -24.53
CA GLY A 271 5.25 25.76 -23.60
C GLY A 271 5.98 24.42 -23.71
N TRP A 272 7.31 24.47 -23.73
CA TRP A 272 8.11 23.27 -23.62
C TRP A 272 7.81 22.65 -22.26
N MET A 273 7.18 21.47 -22.23
CA MET A 273 7.33 20.61 -21.07
C MET A 273 8.80 20.20 -21.04
N LEU A 274 9.53 20.68 -20.03
CA LEU A 274 10.76 20.04 -19.59
C LEU A 274 10.37 18.70 -18.97
N SER A 275 10.04 17.70 -19.80
CA SER A 275 10.33 16.32 -19.42
C SER A 275 11.84 16.23 -19.33
N ASN A 276 12.36 15.84 -18.16
CA ASN A 276 13.78 15.61 -17.88
C ASN A 276 14.58 15.32 -19.16
N SER A 277 15.29 16.31 -19.67
CA SER A 277 16.04 16.19 -20.91
C SER A 277 17.11 15.12 -20.71
N TYR A 278 16.97 13.99 -21.41
CA TYR A 278 18.01 12.97 -21.50
C TYR A 278 19.28 13.61 -22.05
N ASP A 279 20.29 13.73 -21.18
CA ASP A 279 21.65 14.11 -21.56
C ASP A 279 22.46 12.80 -21.64
N PRO A 280 22.78 12.29 -22.85
CA PRO A 280 23.53 11.05 -23.02
C PRO A 280 24.96 11.12 -22.45
N ASP A 281 25.48 12.32 -22.21
CA ASP A 281 26.83 12.54 -21.69
C ASP A 281 26.86 12.71 -20.16
N ARG A 282 25.72 12.95 -19.52
CA ARG A 282 25.58 12.85 -18.05
C ARG A 282 25.25 11.41 -17.70
N GLY A 283 26.07 10.80 -16.82
CA GLY A 283 25.84 9.46 -16.30
C GLY A 283 24.51 9.32 -15.57
N GLY A 284 23.46 9.06 -16.33
CA GLY A 284 22.12 8.63 -15.95
C GLY A 284 21.20 9.68 -15.32
N TRP A 285 19.98 9.76 -15.87
CA TRP A 285 18.83 10.35 -15.19
C TRP A 285 17.83 9.25 -14.83
N TRP A 286 17.22 9.42 -13.66
CA TRP A 286 16.49 8.40 -12.90
C TRP A 286 15.00 8.40 -13.24
N ILE A 287 14.30 7.31 -12.93
CA ILE A 287 12.83 7.23 -13.02
C ILE A 287 12.25 7.66 -11.66
N PRO A 288 11.80 8.91 -11.46
CA PRO A 288 11.07 9.27 -10.25
C PRO A 288 9.67 8.63 -10.31
N TYR A 289 9.54 7.40 -9.81
CA TYR A 289 8.24 6.73 -9.70
C TYR A 289 7.47 7.27 -8.48
N LYS A 290 7.13 8.56 -8.49
CA LYS A 290 6.33 9.19 -7.44
C LYS A 290 4.92 8.61 -7.44
N ARG A 291 4.40 8.37 -6.22
CA ARG A 291 3.01 7.98 -5.96
C ARG A 291 1.99 9.04 -6.42
N ARG A 292 2.44 10.25 -6.72
CA ARG A 292 1.68 11.28 -7.42
C ARG A 292 2.17 11.28 -8.86
N SER A 293 1.27 10.94 -9.80
CA SER A 293 1.45 11.16 -11.23
C SER A 293 2.23 12.45 -11.44
N SER A 294 3.39 12.40 -12.11
CA SER A 294 3.91 13.60 -12.73
C SER A 294 2.82 14.01 -13.73
N ALA A 295 2.12 15.06 -13.37
CA ALA A 295 0.91 15.49 -14.02
C ALA A 295 1.22 16.92 -14.43
N SER A 296 1.64 17.07 -15.68
CA SER A 296 1.95 18.37 -16.25
C SER A 296 0.67 18.90 -16.89
N GLY A 297 0.02 19.81 -16.17
CA GLY A 297 -1.00 20.66 -16.76
C GLY A 297 -0.34 21.62 -17.75
N SER A 298 -0.94 21.78 -18.91
CA SER A 298 -0.58 22.82 -19.87
C SER A 298 -1.83 23.30 -20.58
N SER A 299 -1.77 24.50 -21.15
CA SER A 299 -2.86 25.05 -21.95
C SER A 299 -2.48 25.10 -23.43
N LEU A 300 -3.47 24.82 -24.27
CA LEU A 300 -3.39 24.98 -25.72
C LEU A 300 -4.20 26.22 -26.11
N TRP A 301 -3.59 27.16 -26.81
CA TRP A 301 -4.31 28.31 -27.38
C TRP A 301 -5.15 27.87 -28.58
N ILE A 302 -6.41 28.27 -28.61
CA ILE A 302 -7.36 27.94 -29.67
C ILE A 302 -7.98 29.23 -30.21
N ASP A 303 -8.05 29.33 -31.54
CA ASP A 303 -8.74 30.41 -32.24
C ASP A 303 -10.16 29.93 -32.62
N PRO A 304 -11.23 30.44 -31.96
CA PRO A 304 -12.60 30.02 -32.24
C PRO A 304 -12.99 30.17 -33.72
N ALA A 305 -12.48 31.20 -34.40
CA ALA A 305 -12.79 31.46 -35.80
C ALA A 305 -12.20 30.39 -36.74
N LYS A 306 -11.13 29.70 -36.32
CA LYS A 306 -10.47 28.65 -37.12
C LYS A 306 -10.93 27.25 -36.77
N THR A 307 -11.31 26.98 -35.52
CA THR A 307 -11.72 25.63 -35.10
C THR A 307 -13.20 25.35 -35.26
N GLY A 308 -14.05 26.37 -35.31
CA GLY A 308 -15.50 26.21 -35.35
C GLY A 308 -16.06 25.50 -34.11
N ASP A 309 -17.28 24.98 -34.22
CA ASP A 309 -18.03 24.41 -33.09
C ASP A 309 -17.56 23.01 -32.67
N ALA A 310 -16.73 22.35 -33.48
CA ALA A 310 -16.17 21.05 -33.14
C ALA A 310 -14.83 20.86 -33.85
N PHE A 311 -13.85 20.38 -33.10
CA PHE A 311 -12.51 20.08 -33.62
C PHE A 311 -11.95 18.84 -32.92
N GLU A 312 -10.88 18.28 -33.46
CA GLU A 312 -10.20 17.13 -32.86
C GLU A 312 -8.78 17.54 -32.52
N ILE A 313 -8.34 17.19 -31.32
CA ILE A 313 -6.95 17.34 -30.91
C ILE A 313 -6.27 15.99 -30.89
N GLN A 314 -5.00 15.98 -31.27
CA GLN A 314 -4.12 14.82 -31.20
C GLN A 314 -2.92 15.20 -30.34
N LEU A 315 -2.68 14.42 -29.28
CA LEU A 315 -1.44 14.51 -28.51
C LEU A 315 -0.51 13.42 -29.02
N ASP A 316 0.64 13.80 -29.57
CA ASP A 316 1.68 12.84 -29.90
C ASP A 316 2.65 12.75 -28.73
N TYR A 317 2.79 11.59 -28.11
CA TYR A 317 3.85 11.36 -27.14
C TYR A 317 4.56 10.05 -27.42
N ALA A 318 5.82 9.99 -27.05
CA ALA A 318 6.59 8.76 -27.09
C ALA A 318 7.21 8.53 -25.72
N TYR A 319 7.33 7.29 -25.31
CA TYR A 319 8.24 6.95 -24.23
C TYR A 319 9.25 5.92 -24.72
N THR A 320 10.47 6.09 -24.23
CA THR A 320 11.62 5.27 -24.57
C THR A 320 12.24 4.76 -23.29
N VAL A 321 12.35 3.44 -23.16
CA VAL A 321 13.10 2.82 -22.06
C VAL A 321 14.49 2.49 -22.57
N TYR A 322 15.51 2.94 -21.85
CA TYR A 322 16.91 2.63 -22.09
C TYR A 322 17.41 1.67 -21.01
N LYS A 323 18.37 0.81 -21.35
CA LYS A 323 19.20 0.06 -20.40
C LYS A 323 20.64 0.50 -20.60
N GLY A 324 21.16 1.34 -19.70
CA GLY A 324 22.35 2.15 -19.99
C GLY A 324 22.12 3.02 -21.24
N PRO A 325 23.04 3.05 -22.24
CA PRO A 325 22.85 3.83 -23.46
C PRO A 325 21.97 3.15 -24.51
N LYS A 326 21.54 1.89 -24.29
CA LYS A 326 20.82 1.11 -25.30
C LYS A 326 19.32 1.29 -25.14
N GLU A 327 18.65 1.76 -26.18
CA GLU A 327 17.19 1.71 -26.28
C GLU A 327 16.71 0.24 -26.28
N VAL A 328 15.81 -0.09 -25.35
CA VAL A 328 15.21 -1.43 -25.22
C VAL A 328 13.73 -1.46 -25.54
N LEU A 329 13.04 -0.33 -25.43
CA LEU A 329 11.63 -0.19 -25.77
C LEU A 329 11.37 1.24 -26.24
N HIS A 330 10.67 1.39 -27.35
CA HIS A 330 10.11 2.66 -27.80
C HIS A 330 8.65 2.46 -28.17
N ARG A 331 7.80 3.36 -27.69
CA ARG A 331 6.36 3.35 -27.96
C ARG A 331 5.92 4.78 -28.24
N GLU A 332 5.24 4.94 -29.36
CA GLU A 332 4.58 6.18 -29.74
C GLU A 332 3.07 6.02 -29.54
N PHE A 333 2.45 7.09 -29.08
CA PHE A 333 1.02 7.18 -28.84
C PHE A 333 0.52 8.49 -29.43
N SER A 334 -0.66 8.39 -30.02
CA SER A 334 -1.33 9.53 -30.64
C SER A 334 -2.81 9.55 -30.27
N PRO A 335 -3.18 9.59 -28.96
CA PRO A 335 -4.59 9.70 -28.60
C PRO A 335 -5.22 10.92 -29.26
N ARG A 336 -6.45 10.73 -29.72
CA ARG A 336 -7.27 11.79 -30.30
C ARG A 336 -8.50 11.99 -29.46
N VAL A 337 -8.83 13.25 -29.21
CA VAL A 337 -10.03 13.62 -28.47
C VAL A 337 -10.81 14.63 -29.29
N LYS A 338 -12.10 14.33 -29.48
CA LYS A 338 -13.04 15.26 -30.11
C LYS A 338 -13.49 16.26 -29.07
N ILE A 339 -13.35 17.53 -29.41
CA ILE A 339 -13.71 18.67 -28.59
C ILE A 339 -14.90 19.36 -29.26
N ARG A 340 -15.93 19.64 -28.47
CA ARG A 340 -17.11 20.39 -28.91
C ARG A 340 -17.10 21.76 -28.24
N ARG A 341 -17.43 22.83 -28.96
CA ARG A 341 -17.76 24.11 -28.35
C ARG A 341 -19.25 24.15 -28.03
N VAL A 342 -19.59 24.66 -26.86
CA VAL A 342 -20.96 24.75 -26.36
C VAL A 342 -21.13 26.07 -25.62
N ALA A 343 -22.36 26.60 -25.61
CA ALA A 343 -22.67 27.87 -24.94
C ALA A 343 -22.37 27.80 -23.44
N ASP A 344 -22.76 26.69 -22.83
CA ASP A 344 -22.58 26.40 -21.41
C ASP A 344 -21.83 25.06 -21.30
N PRO A 345 -20.49 25.06 -21.43
CA PRO A 345 -19.70 23.85 -21.22
C PRO A 345 -19.96 23.32 -19.84
N VAL A 346 -20.14 22.01 -19.73
CA VAL A 346 -20.19 21.34 -18.43
C VAL A 346 -18.75 21.26 -17.90
N TYR A 347 -18.15 22.42 -17.66
CA TYR A 347 -16.99 22.55 -16.80
C TYR A 347 -17.49 22.88 -15.43
N ALA A 348 -17.14 21.98 -14.52
CA ALA A 348 -17.33 22.16 -13.12
C ALA A 348 -18.72 22.71 -12.78
N ALA A 349 -19.76 21.86 -12.83
CA ALA A 349 -21.10 22.25 -12.38
C ALA A 349 -20.95 23.09 -11.10
N VAL A 350 -21.27 24.38 -11.20
CA VAL A 350 -21.06 25.33 -10.12
C VAL A 350 -22.12 24.97 -9.09
N LEU A 351 -21.68 24.31 -8.04
CA LEU A 351 -22.55 23.87 -6.99
C LEU A 351 -22.92 25.12 -6.19
N THR A 352 -24.15 25.57 -6.39
CA THR A 352 -24.76 26.67 -5.63
C THR A 352 -25.81 26.16 -4.65
N ASP A 353 -26.16 24.86 -4.68
CA ASP A 353 -27.18 24.28 -3.81
C ASP A 353 -26.63 24.11 -2.38
N PRO A 354 -27.16 24.84 -1.39
CA PRO A 354 -26.72 24.70 0.00
C PRO A 354 -26.84 23.26 0.52
N ALA A 355 -27.78 22.45 0.01
CA ALA A 355 -27.94 21.06 0.43
C ALA A 355 -26.75 20.17 0.04
N VAL A 356 -25.98 20.56 -0.98
CA VAL A 356 -24.74 19.90 -1.40
C VAL A 356 -23.53 20.54 -0.71
N LEU A 357 -23.54 21.87 -0.61
CA LEU A 357 -22.39 22.63 -0.12
C LEU A 357 -22.20 22.54 1.40
N THR A 358 -23.26 22.50 2.19
CA THR A 358 -23.14 22.46 3.66
C THR A 358 -22.46 21.18 4.14
N PRO A 359 -22.88 19.96 3.75
CA PRO A 359 -22.17 18.74 4.13
C PRO A 359 -20.72 18.72 3.60
N LEU A 360 -20.48 19.37 2.46
CA LEU A 360 -19.15 19.51 1.89
C LEU A 360 -18.23 20.33 2.78
N ALA A 361 -18.68 21.52 3.19
CA ALA A 361 -17.95 22.41 4.08
C ALA A 361 -17.72 21.78 5.47
N GLU A 362 -18.75 21.17 6.05
CA GLU A 362 -18.66 20.51 7.37
C GLU A 362 -17.75 19.27 7.35
N GLY A 363 -17.65 18.59 6.21
CA GLY A 363 -16.76 17.44 6.01
C GLY A 363 -15.30 17.81 5.78
N LEU A 364 -14.98 19.10 5.67
CA LEU A 364 -13.63 19.63 5.62
C LEU A 364 -13.24 20.13 6.99
N THR A 365 -12.06 19.72 7.43
CA THR A 365 -11.47 20.24 8.67
C THR A 365 -10.08 20.77 8.41
N ILE A 366 -9.74 21.88 9.05
CA ILE A 366 -8.40 22.47 9.01
C ILE A 366 -7.72 22.32 10.36
N SER A 367 -6.46 21.86 10.38
CA SER A 367 -5.66 21.77 11.60
C SER A 367 -5.23 23.14 12.10
N SER A 368 -4.54 23.16 13.24
CA SER A 368 -3.79 24.32 13.69
C SER A 368 -2.85 24.86 12.61
N MET A 369 -2.69 26.18 12.57
CA MET A 369 -1.69 26.87 11.76
C MET A 369 -0.36 26.93 12.50
N GLN A 370 0.71 26.51 11.86
CA GLN A 370 2.05 26.56 12.42
C GLN A 370 2.72 27.89 12.08
N ILE A 371 3.13 28.67 13.09
CA ILE A 371 3.72 30.01 12.92
C ILE A 371 5.09 30.07 13.61
N PRO A 372 6.16 30.49 12.91
CA PRO A 372 7.48 30.69 13.53
C PRO A 372 7.46 31.90 14.47
N THR A 373 8.03 31.78 15.68
CA THR A 373 8.17 32.93 16.60
C THR A 373 9.52 33.63 16.51
N GLU A 374 10.53 32.99 15.93
CA GLU A 374 11.92 33.47 15.90
C GLU A 374 12.43 33.52 14.45
N LEU A 375 11.82 34.38 13.63
CA LEU A 375 12.10 34.52 12.19
C LEU A 375 13.57 34.83 11.89
N GLU A 376 14.21 35.65 12.72
CA GLU A 376 15.63 36.01 12.57
C GLU A 376 16.52 34.76 12.66
N ILE A 377 16.38 33.97 13.73
CA ILE A 377 17.14 32.72 13.92
C ILE A 377 16.80 31.70 12.83
N ALA A 378 15.53 31.60 12.43
CA ALA A 378 15.11 30.73 11.34
C ALA A 378 15.77 31.11 10.00
N SER A 379 15.95 32.41 9.74
CA SER A 379 16.55 32.93 8.50
C SER A 379 18.05 32.65 8.39
N GLU A 380 18.75 32.52 9.52
CA GLU A 380 20.19 32.24 9.58
C GLU A 380 20.53 30.76 9.28
N HIS A 381 19.55 29.84 9.34
CA HIS A 381 19.79 28.41 9.22
C HIS A 381 19.18 27.80 7.95
N GLU A 382 20.03 27.39 7.01
CA GLU A 382 19.64 26.82 5.70
C GLU A 382 18.70 25.59 5.81
N ASN A 383 18.88 24.73 6.83
CA ASN A 383 18.01 23.57 7.06
C ASN A 383 16.58 23.97 7.49
N ILE A 384 16.42 25.13 8.15
CA ILE A 384 15.09 25.67 8.48
C ILE A 384 14.48 26.31 7.23
N ARG A 385 15.28 27.05 6.45
CA ARG A 385 14.84 27.68 5.20
C ARG A 385 14.33 26.66 4.16
N SER A 386 15.00 25.51 4.06
CA SER A 386 14.63 24.41 3.17
C SER A 386 13.59 23.44 3.76
N GLY A 387 13.30 23.56 5.06
CA GLY A 387 12.42 22.67 5.79
C GLY A 387 10.96 22.85 5.39
N SER A 388 10.39 21.82 4.77
CA SER A 388 9.00 21.80 4.31
C SER A 388 8.04 21.51 5.47
N GLN A 389 7.89 22.44 6.42
CA GLN A 389 6.86 22.29 7.44
C GLN A 389 5.50 22.67 6.88
N SER A 390 4.51 21.80 7.09
CA SER A 390 3.12 22.08 6.76
C SER A 390 2.64 23.21 7.67
N VAL A 391 2.28 24.35 7.08
CA VAL A 391 1.74 25.50 7.78
C VAL A 391 0.32 25.22 8.23
N LEU A 392 -0.48 24.53 7.41
CA LEU A 392 -1.84 24.09 7.73
C LEU A 392 -2.03 22.66 7.22
N GLU A 393 -2.88 21.86 7.83
CA GLU A 393 -3.30 20.56 7.31
C GLU A 393 -4.82 20.59 7.06
N ILE A 394 -5.25 20.41 5.81
CA ILE A 394 -6.68 20.24 5.50
C ILE A 394 -6.98 18.74 5.38
N GLU A 395 -7.93 18.25 6.16
CA GLU A 395 -8.47 16.90 6.07
C GLU A 395 -9.85 16.95 5.40
N SER A 396 -10.07 16.07 4.41
CA SER A 396 -11.40 15.83 3.84
C SER A 396 -11.90 14.43 4.26
N ARG A 397 -13.12 14.37 4.79
CA ARG A 397 -13.77 13.10 5.20
C ARG A 397 -14.84 12.63 4.23
N LEU A 398 -14.89 13.23 3.04
CA LEU A 398 -15.93 12.98 2.06
C LEU A 398 -15.42 12.09 0.94
N GLY A 399 -16.29 11.22 0.42
CA GLY A 399 -16.02 10.39 -0.75
C GLY A 399 -16.60 11.01 -2.03
N SER A 400 -16.36 12.30 -2.27
CA SER A 400 -17.03 13.04 -3.36
C SER A 400 -16.13 13.21 -4.59
N ASP A 401 -16.74 13.31 -5.77
CA ASP A 401 -16.03 13.60 -7.03
C ASP A 401 -15.70 15.11 -7.18
N HIS A 402 -15.76 15.87 -6.09
CA HIS A 402 -15.59 17.32 -6.08
C HIS A 402 -14.12 17.69 -5.86
N GLN A 403 -13.69 18.80 -6.46
CA GLN A 403 -12.42 19.43 -6.13
C GLN A 403 -12.67 20.89 -5.76
N LEU A 404 -11.89 21.35 -4.78
CA LEU A 404 -11.87 22.75 -4.39
C LEU A 404 -10.59 23.38 -4.93
N LEU A 405 -10.70 24.02 -6.11
CA LEU A 405 -9.69 24.93 -6.62
C LEU A 405 -10.02 26.35 -6.23
N GLY A 406 -9.10 27.01 -5.54
CA GLY A 406 -9.34 28.35 -5.06
C GLY A 406 -8.12 28.95 -4.39
N ASP A 407 -8.36 30.01 -3.64
CA ASP A 407 -7.36 30.71 -2.87
C ASP A 407 -7.65 30.54 -1.37
N LEU A 408 -6.61 30.29 -0.60
CA LEU A 408 -6.67 30.31 0.85
C LEU A 408 -6.26 31.70 1.34
N TRP A 409 -7.11 32.29 2.17
CA TRP A 409 -6.91 33.59 2.80
C TRP A 409 -6.86 33.42 4.31
N LEU A 410 -6.02 34.21 4.98
CA LEU A 410 -5.97 34.29 6.43
C LEU A 410 -6.64 35.60 6.85
N ARG A 411 -7.45 35.54 7.89
CA ARG A 411 -8.21 36.68 8.41
C ARG A 411 -8.03 36.83 9.90
N SER A 412 -7.66 38.03 10.35
CA SER A 412 -7.56 38.41 11.76
C SER A 412 -7.73 39.93 11.88
N GLY A 413 -8.44 40.41 12.91
CA GLY A 413 -8.63 41.84 13.15
C GLY A 413 -9.31 42.64 12.00
N GLY A 414 -10.05 41.96 11.11
CA GLY A 414 -10.67 42.58 9.92
C GLY A 414 -9.73 42.77 8.72
N GLU A 415 -8.47 42.36 8.85
CA GLU A 415 -7.49 42.29 7.77
C GLU A 415 -7.54 40.89 7.14
N GLU A 416 -7.40 40.83 5.81
CA GLU A 416 -7.27 39.57 5.09
C GLU A 416 -6.01 39.58 4.21
N ILE A 417 -5.21 38.51 4.28
CA ILE A 417 -4.04 38.32 3.44
C ILE A 417 -4.17 37.03 2.63
N LEU A 418 -3.80 37.10 1.35
CA LEU A 418 -3.76 35.92 0.48
C LEU A 418 -2.60 35.03 0.91
N PHE A 419 -2.90 33.81 1.34
CA PHE A 419 -1.87 32.85 1.72
C PHE A 419 -1.32 32.13 0.49
N LYS A 420 -2.20 31.43 -0.25
CA LYS A 420 -1.82 30.76 -1.50
C LYS A 420 -3.00 30.23 -2.30
N PRO A 421 -2.81 30.02 -3.61
CA PRO A 421 -3.64 29.11 -4.39
C PRO A 421 -3.58 27.67 -3.82
N ILE A 422 -4.71 26.98 -3.77
CA ILE A 422 -4.79 25.58 -3.37
C ILE A 422 -5.76 24.77 -4.24
N ALA A 423 -5.40 23.50 -4.43
CA ALA A 423 -6.25 22.46 -4.98
C ALA A 423 -6.49 21.38 -3.92
N ILE A 424 -7.74 21.22 -3.48
CA ILE A 424 -8.13 20.18 -2.51
C ILE A 424 -8.95 19.12 -3.27
N GLU A 425 -8.45 17.88 -3.34
CA GLU A 425 -9.27 16.76 -3.85
C GLU A 425 -10.10 16.19 -2.70
N LEU A 426 -11.41 16.09 -2.89
CA LEU A 426 -12.34 15.65 -1.86
C LEU A 426 -12.54 14.13 -1.87
N LYS A 427 -11.43 13.38 -1.72
CA LYS A 427 -11.45 11.92 -1.57
C LYS A 427 -11.41 11.52 -0.08
N ALA A 428 -11.87 10.31 0.22
CA ALA A 428 -11.98 9.84 1.59
C ALA A 428 -10.62 9.85 2.32
N ALA A 429 -10.55 10.60 3.42
CA ALA A 429 -9.42 10.69 4.34
C ALA A 429 -8.11 11.17 3.69
N VAL A 430 -8.18 12.17 2.81
CA VAL A 430 -6.96 12.81 2.30
C VAL A 430 -6.51 13.90 3.25
N HIS A 431 -5.23 13.88 3.61
CA HIS A 431 -4.57 14.91 4.40
C HIS A 431 -3.72 15.78 3.48
N TYR A 432 -4.03 17.06 3.41
CA TYR A 432 -3.31 18.06 2.64
C TYR A 432 -2.45 18.89 3.59
N GLY A 433 -1.18 18.53 3.73
CA GLY A 433 -0.19 19.44 4.29
C GLY A 433 -0.01 20.62 3.34
N ILE A 434 -0.53 21.78 3.73
CA ILE A 434 -0.29 23.04 3.07
C ILE A 434 1.08 23.53 3.52
N GLN A 435 2.09 23.17 2.75
CA GLN A 435 3.38 23.84 2.84
C GLN A 435 3.24 25.28 2.33
N PRO A 436 4.16 26.18 2.69
CA PRO A 436 4.23 27.50 2.05
C PRO A 436 4.24 27.34 0.53
N PRO A 437 3.82 28.35 -0.25
CA PRO A 437 3.84 28.29 -1.72
C PRO A 437 5.15 27.67 -2.24
N SER A 438 5.05 26.56 -2.98
CA SER A 438 6.20 25.96 -3.68
C SER A 438 6.68 26.82 -4.84
N ASP A 439 5.84 27.77 -5.24
CA ASP A 439 5.98 28.58 -6.45
C ASP A 439 6.69 29.89 -6.18
N PHE A 440 7.18 30.09 -4.96
CA PHE A 440 8.23 31.08 -4.80
C PHE A 440 9.40 30.64 -5.68
N ASN A 441 9.74 31.47 -6.67
CA ASN A 441 11.07 31.44 -7.25
C ASN A 441 12.09 31.35 -6.10
N THR A 442 13.26 30.78 -6.37
CA THR A 442 14.37 30.58 -5.41
C THR A 442 14.73 31.79 -4.54
N ASP A 443 14.18 32.96 -4.84
CA ASP A 443 14.47 34.25 -4.26
C ASP A 443 13.50 34.69 -3.16
N GLN A 444 12.36 34.02 -2.93
CA GLN A 444 11.42 34.38 -1.85
C GLN A 444 11.11 33.17 -0.96
N SER A 445 11.64 33.16 0.26
CA SER A 445 11.38 32.10 1.22
C SER A 445 10.04 32.35 1.93
N TRP A 446 9.45 31.30 2.48
CA TRP A 446 8.25 31.44 3.33
C TRP A 446 8.48 32.35 4.55
N LEU A 447 9.73 32.45 5.02
CA LEU A 447 10.12 33.40 6.05
C LEU A 447 9.97 34.85 5.58
N ASP A 448 10.23 35.12 4.30
CA ASP A 448 10.04 36.46 3.72
C ASP A 448 8.56 36.82 3.69
N TYR A 449 7.66 35.88 3.39
CA TYR A 449 6.21 36.08 3.50
C TYR A 449 5.78 36.43 4.94
N PHE A 450 6.28 35.71 5.96
CA PHE A 450 6.00 36.06 7.36
C PHE A 450 6.57 37.43 7.73
N SER A 451 7.75 37.79 7.22
CA SER A 451 8.38 39.10 7.46
C SER A 451 7.62 40.25 6.78
N GLU A 452 7.12 40.05 5.56
CA GLU A 452 6.30 41.02 4.81
C GLU A 452 4.96 41.28 5.51
N HIS A 453 4.43 40.28 6.21
CA HIS A 453 3.17 40.34 6.96
C HIS A 453 3.37 40.27 8.49
N GLN A 454 4.49 40.78 9.01
CA GLN A 454 4.86 40.68 10.42
C GLN A 454 3.75 41.22 11.35
N GLU A 455 3.19 42.40 11.07
CA GLU A 455 2.15 43.01 11.92
C GLU A 455 0.88 42.14 11.99
N PHE A 456 0.50 41.49 10.88
CA PHE A 456 -0.61 40.56 10.84
C PHE A 456 -0.32 39.34 11.72
N PHE A 457 0.87 38.76 11.60
CA PHE A 457 1.24 37.57 12.37
C PHE A 457 1.47 37.85 13.85
N ASP A 458 1.98 39.02 14.22
CA ASP A 458 2.09 39.44 15.63
C ASP A 458 0.69 39.51 16.28
N ARG A 459 -0.31 40.00 15.54
CA ARG A 459 -1.72 40.02 15.98
C ARG A 459 -2.29 38.62 16.15
N VAL A 460 -2.10 37.76 15.15
CA VAL A 460 -2.54 36.36 15.17
C VAL A 460 -1.90 35.59 16.34
N ILE A 461 -0.61 35.81 16.61
CA ILE A 461 0.10 35.21 17.75
C ILE A 461 -0.52 35.70 19.07
N ALA A 462 -0.87 36.97 19.18
CA ALA A 462 -1.51 37.53 20.36
C ALA A 462 -2.95 37.03 20.57
N GLU A 463 -3.67 36.75 19.49
CA GLU A 463 -5.03 36.19 19.51
C GLU A 463 -5.05 34.67 19.73
N GLU A 464 -3.92 33.98 19.47
CA GLU A 464 -3.75 32.50 19.51
C GLU A 464 -4.68 31.73 18.54
N GLN A 465 -5.38 32.44 17.66
CA GLN A 465 -6.30 31.89 16.67
C GLN A 465 -6.43 32.83 15.46
N LEU A 466 -6.93 32.32 14.34
CA LEU A 466 -7.30 33.10 13.16
C LEU A 466 -8.43 32.46 12.38
N ASP A 467 -9.08 33.23 11.50
CA ASP A 467 -10.04 32.70 10.55
C ASP A 467 -9.33 32.33 9.24
N VAL A 468 -9.64 31.17 8.67
CA VAL A 468 -9.18 30.79 7.34
C VAL A 468 -10.35 30.83 6.38
N VAL A 469 -10.21 31.55 5.27
CA VAL A 469 -11.23 31.63 4.22
C VAL A 469 -10.71 30.96 2.96
N TYR A 470 -11.37 29.89 2.55
CA TYR A 470 -11.16 29.28 1.25
C TYR A 470 -12.14 29.89 0.25
N ARG A 471 -11.62 30.54 -0.81
CA ARG A 471 -12.41 31.16 -1.87
C ARG A 471 -12.26 30.38 -3.17
N PRO A 472 -13.31 29.69 -3.64
CA PRO A 472 -13.26 28.99 -4.92
C PRO A 472 -12.93 29.94 -6.08
N ASP A 473 -12.12 29.45 -7.03
CA ASP A 473 -11.80 30.14 -8.28
C ASP A 473 -12.23 29.26 -9.47
N PRO A 474 -13.46 29.46 -9.99
CA PRO A 474 -13.97 28.70 -11.14
C PRO A 474 -13.11 28.85 -12.40
N SER A 475 -12.37 29.95 -12.55
CA SER A 475 -11.55 30.18 -13.74
C SER A 475 -10.36 29.22 -13.82
N ARG A 476 -9.79 28.85 -12.66
CA ARG A 476 -8.76 27.81 -12.57
C ARG A 476 -9.31 26.41 -12.81
N ALA A 477 -10.58 26.17 -12.50
CA ALA A 477 -11.23 24.90 -12.79
C ALA A 477 -11.35 24.62 -14.29
N ALA A 478 -11.52 25.65 -15.12
CA ALA A 478 -11.48 25.51 -16.57
C ALA A 478 -10.11 25.06 -17.12
N MET A 479 -9.05 25.16 -16.31
CA MET A 479 -7.70 24.71 -16.67
C MET A 479 -7.40 23.27 -16.22
N ASP A 480 -8.27 22.65 -15.40
CA ASP A 480 -8.11 21.28 -14.94
C ASP A 480 -9.24 20.36 -15.47
N PRO A 481 -8.96 19.53 -16.49
CA PRO A 481 -9.91 18.63 -17.14
C PRO A 481 -10.49 17.56 -16.21
N ARG A 482 -9.91 17.36 -15.02
CA ARG A 482 -10.37 16.39 -14.03
C ARG A 482 -11.51 16.93 -13.18
N ILE A 483 -11.75 18.24 -13.20
CA ILE A 483 -12.72 18.88 -12.32
C ILE A 483 -14.11 18.83 -12.94
N ARG A 484 -14.97 18.02 -12.29
CA ARG A 484 -16.36 17.82 -12.70
C ARG A 484 -17.33 18.82 -12.08
N SER A 485 -16.96 19.41 -10.95
CA SER A 485 -17.77 20.39 -10.21
C SER A 485 -16.88 21.26 -9.34
N VAL A 486 -17.22 22.55 -9.21
CA VAL A 486 -16.63 23.46 -8.24
C VAL A 486 -17.70 23.99 -7.31
N VAL A 487 -17.29 24.31 -6.09
CA VAL A 487 -18.14 25.00 -5.13
C VAL A 487 -18.18 26.49 -5.50
N ALA A 488 -19.35 27.11 -5.46
CA ALA A 488 -19.49 28.54 -5.75
C ALA A 488 -19.22 29.43 -4.52
N SER A 489 -19.33 28.86 -3.33
CA SER A 489 -19.35 29.60 -2.07
C SER A 489 -18.03 29.51 -1.33
N PRO A 490 -17.53 30.61 -0.74
CA PRO A 490 -16.39 30.53 0.14
C PRO A 490 -16.69 29.63 1.34
N ILE A 491 -15.65 28.95 1.83
CA ILE A 491 -15.71 28.12 3.04
C ILE A 491 -14.87 28.83 4.10
N LEU A 492 -15.50 29.16 5.22
CA LEU A 492 -14.87 29.78 6.37
C LEU A 492 -14.55 28.70 7.42
N PHE A 493 -13.34 28.73 7.95
CA PHE A 493 -12.92 27.99 9.14
C PHE A 493 -12.67 29.01 10.25
N ARG A 494 -13.51 29.02 11.29
CA ARG A 494 -13.41 30.00 12.38
C ARG A 494 -12.47 29.55 13.49
N ASP A 495 -11.77 30.50 14.10
CA ASP A 495 -10.99 30.23 15.31
C ASP A 495 -9.97 29.09 15.13
N VAL A 496 -9.31 29.05 13.97
CA VAL A 496 -8.25 28.07 13.66
C VAL A 496 -7.08 28.31 14.60
N PRO A 497 -6.71 27.31 15.44
CA PRO A 497 -5.74 27.51 16.50
C PRO A 497 -4.32 27.68 15.96
N ILE A 498 -3.47 28.38 16.71
CA ILE A 498 -2.06 28.60 16.34
C ILE A 498 -1.13 27.67 17.11
N ASP A 499 -0.29 26.93 16.38
CA ASP A 499 0.86 26.21 16.90
C ASP A 499 2.13 27.05 16.70
N LEU A 500 2.71 27.56 17.78
CA LEU A 500 3.97 28.31 17.70
C LEU A 500 5.14 27.36 17.46
N LEU A 501 5.96 27.68 16.47
CA LEU A 501 7.20 26.98 16.13
C LEU A 501 8.41 27.76 16.63
N VAL A 502 9.29 27.07 17.36
CA VAL A 502 10.57 27.58 17.82
C VAL A 502 11.71 26.80 17.15
N PRO A 503 12.81 27.47 16.75
CA PRO A 503 13.99 26.78 16.25
C PRO A 503 14.66 26.03 17.39
N GLN A 504 14.91 24.73 17.22
CA GLN A 504 15.66 23.92 18.19
C GLN A 504 16.77 23.10 17.52
N PRO A 505 17.92 22.93 18.20
CA PRO A 505 18.94 21.99 17.77
C PRO A 505 18.45 20.56 17.98
N VAL A 506 18.31 19.81 16.89
CA VAL A 506 17.97 18.39 16.88
C VAL A 506 19.22 17.53 16.68
N ALA A 507 19.44 16.61 17.60
CA ALA A 507 20.52 15.63 17.52
C ALA A 507 20.12 14.48 16.59
N TYR A 508 20.76 14.41 15.41
CA TYR A 508 20.67 13.23 14.54
C TYR A 508 21.77 12.21 14.88
N SER A 509 21.54 10.96 14.49
CA SER A 509 22.42 9.79 14.73
C SER A 509 23.88 9.93 14.24
N ARG A 510 24.22 11.00 13.52
CA ARG A 510 25.57 11.29 13.02
C ARG A 510 26.31 12.41 13.76
N GLY A 511 25.79 12.92 14.87
CA GLY A 511 26.51 13.87 15.75
C GLY A 511 26.71 15.28 15.21
N ILE A 512 26.17 15.60 14.02
CA ILE A 512 26.11 16.96 13.51
C ILE A 512 24.79 17.58 14.02
N PRO A 513 24.83 18.61 14.88
CA PRO A 513 23.62 19.30 15.29
C PRO A 513 22.97 19.92 14.05
N ARG A 514 21.72 19.59 13.79
CA ARG A 514 20.90 20.27 12.78
C ARG A 514 19.87 21.11 13.51
N TRP A 515 19.42 22.18 12.88
CA TRP A 515 18.32 22.98 13.38
C TRP A 515 17.03 22.50 12.73
N ALA A 516 15.96 22.44 13.52
CA ALA A 516 14.61 22.18 13.05
C ALA A 516 13.65 23.12 13.76
N MET A 517 12.59 23.52 13.06
CA MET A 517 11.45 24.14 13.72
C MET A 517 10.69 23.05 14.47
N VAL A 518 10.43 23.24 15.75
CA VAL A 518 9.62 22.33 16.55
C VAL A 518 8.52 23.11 17.23
N ARG A 519 7.39 22.47 17.51
CA ARG A 519 6.33 23.15 18.26
C ARG A 519 6.87 23.51 19.64
N LYS A 520 6.56 24.72 20.10
CA LYS A 520 7.00 25.25 21.40
C LYS A 520 6.67 24.31 22.56
N ASN A 521 5.57 23.56 22.45
CA ASN A 521 5.12 22.59 23.44
C ASN A 521 5.40 21.13 23.04
N THR A 522 6.35 20.88 22.12
CA THR A 522 6.71 19.50 21.74
C THR A 522 7.41 18.83 22.93
N PRO A 523 6.98 17.62 23.33
CA PRO A 523 7.69 16.87 24.35
C PRO A 523 9.15 16.63 23.96
N GLU A 524 10.04 16.80 24.93
CA GLU A 524 11.44 16.40 24.82
C GLU A 524 11.55 14.90 24.50
N VAL A 525 12.31 14.60 23.45
CA VAL A 525 12.54 13.21 23.03
C VAL A 525 13.30 12.48 24.13
N GLY A 526 12.75 11.35 24.58
CA GLY A 526 13.36 10.50 25.63
C GLY A 526 12.82 10.76 27.04
N VAL A 527 11.88 11.68 27.21
CA VAL A 527 11.14 11.88 28.45
C VAL A 527 9.84 11.05 28.43
N SER A 528 9.51 10.41 29.54
CA SER A 528 8.22 9.73 29.70
C SER A 528 7.18 10.71 30.23
N TYR A 529 6.03 10.77 29.58
CA TYR A 529 4.91 11.63 29.93
C TYR A 529 3.76 10.81 30.50
N THR A 530 3.03 11.39 31.44
CA THR A 530 1.72 10.90 31.86
C THR A 530 0.69 11.08 30.74
N LEU A 531 -0.42 10.36 30.80
CA LEU A 531 -1.51 10.52 29.83
C LEU A 531 -2.07 11.95 29.86
N GLU A 532 -2.16 12.56 31.04
CA GLU A 532 -2.63 13.94 31.23
C GLU A 532 -1.69 14.96 30.58
N GLU A 533 -0.37 14.81 30.77
CA GLU A 533 0.63 15.64 30.07
C GLU A 533 0.57 15.44 28.56
N TYR A 534 0.40 14.19 28.11
CA TYR A 534 0.25 13.88 26.68
C TYR A 534 -1.02 14.50 26.09
N GLU A 535 -2.14 14.44 26.81
CA GLU A 535 -3.40 15.06 26.42
C GLU A 535 -3.30 16.59 26.39
N ALA A 536 -2.58 17.20 27.33
CA ALA A 536 -2.30 18.65 27.34
C ALA A 536 -1.41 19.09 26.17
N MET A 537 -0.55 18.20 25.65
CA MET A 537 0.28 18.45 24.47
C MET A 537 -0.38 18.04 23.15
N ARG A 538 -1.56 17.41 23.21
CA ARG A 538 -2.26 16.94 22.01
C ARG A 538 -2.67 18.14 21.16
N ARG A 539 -2.52 18.01 19.84
CA ARG A 539 -3.02 19.02 18.90
C ARG A 539 -4.50 19.29 19.18
N PRO A 540 -4.93 20.56 19.12
CA PRO A 540 -6.35 20.86 19.00
C PRO A 540 -6.95 20.02 17.87
N GLY A 541 -8.21 19.60 18.03
CA GLY A 541 -8.93 18.97 16.92
C GLY A 541 -9.00 19.93 15.72
N GLY A 542 -9.07 19.39 14.50
CA GLY A 542 -9.31 20.22 13.33
C GLY A 542 -10.64 20.97 13.43
N VAL A 543 -10.66 22.20 12.95
CA VAL A 543 -11.83 23.08 12.88
C VAL A 543 -12.61 22.75 11.61
N ALA A 544 -13.92 22.51 11.73
CA ALA A 544 -14.79 22.25 10.59
C ALA A 544 -15.07 23.53 9.78
N GLY A 545 -15.23 23.38 8.46
CA GLY A 545 -15.63 24.48 7.59
C GLY A 545 -17.13 24.78 7.68
N GLU A 546 -17.49 26.03 7.45
CA GLU A 546 -18.86 26.50 7.25
C GLU A 546 -18.95 27.33 5.96
N LEU A 547 -20.13 27.39 5.34
CA LEU A 547 -20.31 28.24 4.17
C LEU A 547 -20.34 29.70 4.60
N LEU A 548 -19.49 30.52 3.98
CA LEU A 548 -19.55 31.96 4.13
C LEU A 548 -20.74 32.48 3.32
N VAL A 549 -21.77 32.91 4.03
CA VAL A 549 -22.86 33.70 3.44
C VAL A 549 -22.43 35.15 3.50
N GLU A 550 -21.97 35.71 2.38
CA GLU A 550 -21.76 37.15 2.28
C GLU A 550 -23.14 37.84 2.32
N GLU A 551 -23.34 38.73 3.31
CA GLU A 551 -24.58 39.51 3.48
C GLU A 551 -24.74 40.62 2.43
#